data_AF-A0AAN4YJ70-F1
#
_entry.id   AF-A0AAN4YJ70-F1
#
_cell.length_a   1.000
_cell.length_b   1.000
_cell.length_c   1.000
_cell.angle_alpha   90.00
_cell.angle_beta   90.00
_cell.angle_gamma   90.00
#
_symmetry.space_group_name_H-M   'P 1'
#
loop_
_entity.id
_entity.type
_entity.pdbx_description
1 polymer ?
#
loop_
_entity_poly.entity_id
_entity_poly.type
_entity_poly.pdbx_seq_one_letter_code
_entity_poly.pdbx_strand_id
1 'polypeptide(L)'
;MDPLSQSRMIRSLVDIYRHEGYLPDCRMSLCKGYTQGGSNADVLIADAFLKNVSDVDWDTAYEAIVKDAEVEPANWGVEGRGGLRSWKGLGYIPTDDYDPDGSGLHTRSISRTVEYAYNDFCIAEVAKRMGHDSDYEKYLMRASNWQNMFKDDQRSTINGVDTGYVGFMQPRYLNGTWGYQDPIFCSPLMNFTSCYLNPDGHETYEGSSWLYTLYVIHLWYNTLS
;
A
#
# COMPACT_ATOMS: atom_id res chain seq x y z
N MET A 1 7.66 25.58 8.64
CA MET A 1 6.86 24.38 8.98
C MET A 1 5.61 24.86 9.71
N ASP A 2 4.43 24.32 9.39
CA ASP A 2 3.11 24.77 9.88
C ASP A 2 2.39 23.63 10.65
N PRO A 3 2.69 23.44 11.95
CA PRO A 3 2.11 22.35 12.75
C PRO A 3 0.61 22.48 12.99
N LEU A 4 0.08 23.71 12.98
CA LEU A 4 -1.34 23.96 13.21
C LEU A 4 -2.17 23.41 12.05
N SER A 5 -1.74 23.68 10.81
CA SER A 5 -2.40 23.10 9.64
C SER A 5 -2.27 21.57 9.61
N GLN A 6 -1.11 21.02 9.99
CA GLN A 6 -0.95 19.57 10.11
C GLN A 6 -1.94 18.95 11.11
N SER A 7 -2.05 19.50 12.32
CA SER A 7 -3.02 19.04 13.33
C SER A 7 -4.45 19.08 12.80
N ARG A 8 -4.85 20.19 12.14
CA ARG A 8 -6.20 20.31 11.54
C ARG A 8 -6.46 19.28 10.45
N MET A 9 -5.47 18.96 9.62
CA MET A 9 -5.60 17.91 8.60
C MET A 9 -5.81 16.54 9.24
N ILE A 10 -5.01 16.18 10.26
CA ILE A 10 -5.17 14.90 10.96
C ILE A 10 -6.51 14.80 11.67
N ARG A 11 -6.94 15.85 12.38
CA ARG A 11 -8.28 15.89 13.00
C ARG A 11 -9.39 15.70 11.97
N SER A 12 -9.23 16.26 10.77
CA SER A 12 -10.20 16.08 9.69
C SER A 12 -10.26 14.62 9.22
N LEU A 13 -9.11 13.94 9.12
CA LEU A 13 -9.07 12.49 8.80
C LEU A 13 -9.78 11.66 9.88
N VAL A 14 -9.51 11.96 11.16
CA VAL A 14 -10.16 11.28 12.29
C VAL A 14 -11.67 11.54 12.31
N ASP A 15 -12.12 12.76 12.03
CA ASP A 15 -13.55 13.08 11.95
C ASP A 15 -14.23 12.40 10.75
N ILE A 16 -13.55 12.27 9.62
CA ILE A 16 -14.05 11.48 8.48
C ILE A 16 -14.25 10.02 8.91
N TYR A 17 -13.26 9.42 9.58
CA TYR A 17 -13.40 8.06 10.10
C TYR A 17 -14.62 7.91 11.03
N ARG A 18 -14.82 8.85 11.97
CA ARG A 18 -15.97 8.81 12.90
C ARG A 18 -17.32 8.83 12.18
N HIS A 19 -17.42 9.53 11.05
CA HIS A 19 -18.69 9.72 10.35
C HIS A 19 -18.92 8.72 9.21
N GLU A 20 -17.86 8.27 8.55
CA GLU A 20 -17.91 7.42 7.35
C GLU A 20 -17.48 5.97 7.63
N GLY A 21 -16.77 5.72 8.74
CA GLY A 21 -16.33 4.40 9.18
C GLY A 21 -14.97 3.94 8.65
N TYR A 22 -14.37 4.67 7.70
CA TYR A 22 -13.06 4.39 7.10
C TYR A 22 -12.29 5.68 6.84
N LEU A 23 -10.96 5.59 6.78
CA LEU A 23 -10.14 6.71 6.33
C LEU A 23 -10.25 6.86 4.79
N PRO A 24 -10.17 8.09 4.27
CA PRO A 24 -10.12 8.30 2.84
C PRO A 24 -8.70 8.06 2.31
N ASP A 25 -8.58 7.43 1.14
CA ASP A 25 -7.33 7.51 0.36
C ASP A 25 -7.31 8.80 -0.48
N CYS A 26 -8.41 9.05 -1.20
CA CYS A 26 -8.65 10.29 -1.92
C CYS A 26 -9.99 10.91 -1.50
N ARG A 27 -10.02 12.22 -1.27
CA ARG A 27 -11.25 12.95 -0.95
C ARG A 27 -11.20 14.37 -1.49
N MET A 28 -12.30 14.80 -2.11
CA MET A 28 -12.49 16.16 -2.62
C MET A 28 -13.81 16.70 -2.08
N SER A 29 -13.73 17.68 -1.19
CA SER A 29 -14.88 18.24 -0.47
C SER A 29 -15.67 17.14 0.27
N LEU A 30 -16.89 16.81 -0.20
CA LEU A 30 -17.77 15.81 0.42
C LEU A 30 -17.78 14.48 -0.35
N CYS A 31 -16.99 14.35 -1.42
CA CYS A 31 -16.98 13.16 -2.27
C CYS A 31 -15.76 12.29 -1.99
N LYS A 32 -15.98 10.98 -1.89
CA LYS A 32 -14.92 9.97 -1.90
C LYS A 32 -14.31 9.93 -3.30
N GLY A 33 -12.99 9.97 -3.38
CA GLY A 33 -12.23 9.70 -4.59
C GLY A 33 -11.90 8.21 -4.68
N TYR A 34 -11.30 7.79 -5.80
CA TYR A 34 -10.84 6.41 -5.93
C TYR A 34 -9.54 6.16 -5.15
N THR A 35 -9.41 4.95 -4.62
CA THR A 35 -8.15 4.46 -4.05
C THR A 35 -7.11 4.25 -5.14
N GLN A 36 -5.88 4.72 -4.90
CA GLN A 36 -4.77 4.61 -5.84
C GLN A 36 -3.97 3.33 -5.64
N GLY A 37 -3.78 2.88 -4.39
CA GLY A 37 -3.06 1.65 -4.07
C GLY A 37 -3.27 1.23 -2.61
N GLY A 38 -2.61 1.94 -1.70
CA GLY A 38 -2.65 1.76 -0.26
C GLY A 38 -3.82 2.44 0.46
N SER A 39 -3.72 2.48 1.79
CA SER A 39 -4.50 3.33 2.69
C SER A 39 -3.60 4.43 3.25
N ASN A 40 -3.18 5.38 2.41
CA ASN A 40 -2.06 6.28 2.75
C ASN A 40 -2.39 7.37 3.79
N ALA A 41 -3.65 7.49 4.21
CA ALA A 41 -4.00 8.22 5.42
C ALA A 41 -3.28 7.67 6.67
N ASP A 42 -3.01 6.36 6.70
CA ASP A 42 -2.23 5.69 7.75
C ASP A 42 -0.85 6.33 7.93
N VAL A 43 -0.21 6.66 6.80
CA VAL A 43 1.13 7.26 6.76
C VAL A 43 1.11 8.68 7.36
N LEU A 44 0.09 9.47 7.03
CA LEU A 44 -0.05 10.83 7.56
C LEU A 44 -0.31 10.82 9.08
N ILE A 45 -1.17 9.91 9.54
CA ILE A 45 -1.48 9.73 10.95
C ILE A 45 -0.23 9.28 11.72
N ALA A 46 0.48 8.26 11.22
CA ALA A 46 1.69 7.76 11.86
C ALA A 46 2.80 8.82 11.94
N ASP A 47 3.07 9.54 10.84
CA ASP A 47 4.08 10.61 10.83
C ASP A 47 3.76 11.72 11.84
N ALA A 48 2.51 12.16 11.89
CA ALA A 48 2.06 13.18 12.83
C ALA A 48 2.13 12.69 14.30
N PHE A 49 1.78 11.42 14.54
CA PHE A 49 1.84 10.81 15.86
C PHE A 49 3.29 10.75 16.38
N LEU A 50 4.20 10.20 15.57
CA LEU A 50 5.62 10.05 15.94
C LEU A 50 6.30 11.40 16.16
N LYS A 51 5.83 12.46 15.51
CA LYS A 51 6.31 13.84 15.70
C LYS A 51 5.62 14.59 16.84
N ASN A 52 4.74 13.94 17.61
CA ASN A 52 3.99 14.51 18.73
C ASN A 52 3.17 15.75 18.33
N VAL A 53 2.49 15.70 17.18
CA VAL A 53 1.51 16.73 16.83
C VAL A 53 0.43 16.79 17.93
N SER A 54 0.07 17.99 18.37
CA SER A 54 -0.88 18.19 19.46
C SER A 54 -2.33 18.27 18.97
N ASP A 55 -3.27 18.15 19.91
CA ASP A 55 -4.70 18.37 19.69
C ASP A 55 -5.35 17.36 18.69
N VAL A 56 -4.90 16.11 18.73
CA VAL A 56 -5.46 14.98 17.99
C VAL A 56 -5.91 13.91 18.97
N ASP A 57 -7.07 13.30 18.71
CA ASP A 57 -7.52 12.10 19.41
C ASP A 57 -6.77 10.89 18.85
N TRP A 58 -5.67 10.53 19.50
CA TRP A 58 -4.77 9.48 19.03
C TRP A 58 -5.32 8.07 19.20
N ASP A 59 -6.23 7.85 20.14
CA ASP A 59 -6.87 6.55 20.33
C ASP A 59 -7.82 6.26 19.16
N THR A 60 -8.65 7.24 18.78
CA THR A 60 -9.51 7.12 17.58
C THR A 60 -8.67 7.03 16.31
N ALA A 61 -7.56 7.78 16.22
CA ALA A 61 -6.68 7.71 15.06
C ALA A 61 -6.03 6.32 14.91
N TYR A 62 -5.61 5.71 16.02
CA TYR A 62 -5.07 4.35 16.01
C TYR A 62 -6.13 3.31 15.64
N GLU A 63 -7.34 3.44 16.17
CA GLU A 63 -8.48 2.61 15.78
C GLU A 63 -8.71 2.66 14.25
N ALA A 64 -8.67 3.86 13.67
CA ALA A 64 -8.89 4.08 12.24
C ALA A 64 -7.85 3.37 11.35
N ILE A 65 -6.55 3.50 11.66
CA ILE A 65 -5.50 2.84 10.85
C ILE A 65 -5.53 1.32 11.03
N VAL A 66 -5.90 0.82 12.22
CA VAL A 66 -6.11 -0.62 12.45
C VAL A 66 -7.34 -1.12 11.69
N LYS A 67 -8.40 -0.32 11.62
CA LYS A 67 -9.61 -0.65 10.87
C LYS A 67 -9.29 -0.89 9.39
N ASP A 68 -8.55 0.03 8.76
CA ASP A 68 -8.15 -0.09 7.35
C ASP A 68 -7.32 -1.35 7.07
N ALA A 69 -6.48 -1.77 8.03
CA ALA A 69 -5.64 -2.95 7.89
C ALA A 69 -6.36 -4.29 8.15
N GLU A 70 -7.47 -4.28 8.89
CA GLU A 70 -8.10 -5.51 9.37
C GLU A 70 -9.50 -5.77 8.84
N VAL A 71 -10.25 -4.72 8.47
CA VAL A 71 -11.64 -4.85 8.01
C VAL A 71 -11.80 -4.25 6.62
N GLU A 72 -12.18 -5.11 5.69
CA GLU A 72 -12.41 -4.75 4.30
C GLU A 72 -13.76 -4.03 4.14
N PRO A 73 -13.81 -2.84 3.51
CA PRO A 73 -15.06 -2.19 3.17
C PRO A 73 -15.73 -2.87 1.97
N ALA A 74 -17.06 -2.74 1.90
CA ALA A 74 -17.85 -3.32 0.81
C ALA A 74 -17.45 -2.78 -0.58
N ASN A 75 -16.99 -1.53 -0.64
CA ASN A 75 -16.39 -0.93 -1.82
C ASN A 75 -15.03 -0.34 -1.46
N TRP A 76 -13.99 -1.16 -1.53
CA TRP A 76 -12.62 -0.73 -1.27
C TRP A 76 -12.03 0.11 -2.39
N GLY A 77 -12.73 0.28 -3.52
CA GLY A 77 -12.31 1.19 -4.57
C GLY A 77 -12.32 2.66 -4.18
N VAL A 78 -12.89 3.02 -3.02
CA VAL A 78 -13.01 4.44 -2.56
C VAL A 78 -12.60 4.68 -1.11
N GLU A 79 -12.27 3.64 -0.35
CA GLU A 79 -11.89 3.72 1.07
C GLU A 79 -11.23 2.41 1.54
N GLY A 80 -10.49 2.47 2.66
CA GLY A 80 -9.86 1.29 3.28
C GLY A 80 -8.99 0.47 2.33
N ARG A 81 -8.75 -0.79 2.71
CA ARG A 81 -7.96 -1.74 1.91
C ARG A 81 -8.86 -2.85 1.35
N GLY A 82 -8.58 -3.22 0.11
CA GLY A 82 -9.21 -4.38 -0.54
C GLY A 82 -8.34 -5.63 -0.47
N GLY A 83 -8.91 -6.79 -0.81
CA GLY A 83 -8.18 -8.05 -0.92
C GLY A 83 -7.53 -8.47 0.39
N LEU A 84 -8.12 -8.10 1.55
CA LEU A 84 -7.50 -8.33 2.85
C LEU A 84 -7.41 -9.82 3.19
N ARG A 85 -8.30 -10.64 2.63
CA ARG A 85 -8.21 -12.09 2.73
C ARG A 85 -6.88 -12.61 2.15
N SER A 86 -6.55 -12.21 0.93
CA SER A 86 -5.32 -12.60 0.25
C SER A 86 -4.09 -11.95 0.90
N TRP A 87 -4.17 -10.67 1.27
CA TRP A 87 -3.10 -9.98 2.00
C TRP A 87 -2.71 -10.72 3.29
N LYS A 88 -3.70 -11.09 4.12
CA LYS A 88 -3.46 -11.74 5.41
C LYS A 88 -3.13 -13.23 5.28
N GLY A 89 -3.63 -13.91 4.24
CA GLY A 89 -3.42 -15.34 4.03
C GLY A 89 -2.14 -15.68 3.25
N LEU A 90 -1.78 -14.87 2.26
CA LEU A 90 -0.66 -15.11 1.34
C LEU A 90 0.51 -14.17 1.56
N GLY A 91 0.28 -13.00 2.17
CA GLY A 91 1.30 -11.96 2.33
C GLY A 91 1.57 -11.17 1.05
N TYR A 92 0.63 -11.14 0.10
CA TYR A 92 0.66 -10.28 -1.08
C TYR A 92 -0.75 -10.23 -1.70
N ILE A 93 -0.96 -9.29 -2.62
CA ILE A 93 -2.14 -9.24 -3.49
C ILE A 93 -1.82 -10.01 -4.78
N PRO A 94 -2.55 -11.09 -5.10
CA PRO A 94 -2.37 -11.81 -6.35
C PRO A 94 -2.86 -11.02 -7.59
N THR A 95 -2.34 -11.35 -8.77
CA THR A 95 -2.84 -10.79 -10.04
C THR A 95 -4.21 -11.38 -10.44
N ASP A 96 -4.43 -12.66 -10.17
CA ASP A 96 -5.68 -13.39 -10.40
C ASP A 96 -6.56 -13.46 -9.15
N ASP A 97 -6.48 -12.42 -8.30
CA ASP A 97 -7.13 -12.42 -6.99
C ASP A 97 -8.64 -12.61 -7.08
N TYR A 98 -9.19 -13.32 -6.10
CA TYR A 98 -10.61 -13.53 -5.94
C TYR A 98 -11.02 -13.09 -4.54
N ASP A 99 -11.70 -11.94 -4.50
CA ASP A 99 -12.16 -11.32 -3.28
C ASP A 99 -13.69 -11.27 -3.26
N PRO A 100 -14.34 -12.11 -2.43
CA PRO A 100 -15.78 -12.09 -2.24
C PRO A 100 -16.22 -11.22 -1.06
N ASP A 101 -15.29 -10.59 -0.33
CA ASP A 101 -15.56 -9.80 0.87
C ASP A 101 -15.82 -8.32 0.54
N GLY A 102 -15.21 -7.81 -0.54
CA GLY A 102 -15.40 -6.45 -1.03
C GLY A 102 -15.55 -6.35 -2.55
N SER A 103 -15.62 -5.11 -3.03
CA SER A 103 -15.66 -4.81 -4.47
C SER A 103 -14.73 -3.65 -4.81
N GLY A 104 -13.97 -3.81 -5.90
CA GLY A 104 -13.03 -2.83 -6.40
C GLY A 104 -12.32 -3.34 -7.64
N LEU A 105 -11.36 -2.57 -8.15
CA LEU A 105 -10.61 -2.92 -9.36
C LEU A 105 -9.41 -3.81 -9.01
N HIS A 106 -9.49 -5.11 -9.31
CA HIS A 106 -8.45 -6.13 -9.11
C HIS A 106 -7.25 -5.97 -10.06
N THR A 107 -6.67 -4.77 -10.09
CA THR A 107 -5.43 -4.42 -10.78
C THR A 107 -4.44 -3.85 -9.75
N ARG A 108 -3.24 -3.45 -10.17
CA ARG A 108 -2.24 -2.82 -9.30
C ARG A 108 -1.73 -3.73 -8.17
N SER A 109 -1.68 -5.05 -8.40
CA SER A 109 -1.33 -6.04 -7.38
C SER A 109 0.05 -5.80 -6.73
N ILE A 110 1.07 -5.43 -7.53
CA ILE A 110 2.40 -5.06 -7.06
C ILE A 110 2.33 -3.78 -6.22
N SER A 111 1.70 -2.73 -6.75
CA SER A 111 1.58 -1.44 -6.05
C SER A 111 0.88 -1.57 -4.70
N ARG A 112 -0.27 -2.25 -4.69
CA ARG A 112 -1.05 -2.51 -3.47
C ARG A 112 -0.24 -3.32 -2.46
N THR A 113 0.50 -4.33 -2.90
CA THR A 113 1.34 -5.15 -2.02
C THR A 113 2.42 -4.32 -1.33
N VAL A 114 3.15 -3.50 -2.07
CA VAL A 114 4.24 -2.71 -1.47
C VAL A 114 3.72 -1.54 -0.65
N GLU A 115 2.59 -0.93 -1.05
CA GLU A 115 1.95 0.13 -0.27
C GLU A 115 1.35 -0.41 1.03
N TYR A 116 0.65 -1.55 1.01
CA TYR A 116 0.14 -2.19 2.24
C TYR A 116 1.28 -2.60 3.18
N ALA A 117 2.42 -3.07 2.64
CA ALA A 117 3.60 -3.34 3.45
C ALA A 117 4.11 -2.07 4.16
N TYR A 118 4.15 -0.94 3.46
CA TYR A 118 4.55 0.33 4.06
C TYR A 118 3.51 0.87 5.05
N ASN A 119 2.21 0.74 4.74
CA ASN A 119 1.14 1.14 5.65
C ASN A 119 1.17 0.30 6.93
N ASP A 120 1.41 -1.01 6.84
CA ASP A 120 1.59 -1.88 8.01
C ASP A 120 2.82 -1.47 8.84
N PHE A 121 3.94 -1.07 8.21
CA PHE A 121 5.06 -0.51 8.95
C PHE A 121 4.67 0.76 9.74
N CYS A 122 3.91 1.67 9.14
CA CYS A 122 3.42 2.86 9.82
C CYS A 122 2.56 2.51 11.05
N ILE A 123 1.66 1.52 10.92
CA ILE A 123 0.85 1.04 12.04
C ILE A 123 1.73 0.41 13.13
N ALA A 124 2.76 -0.36 12.75
CA ALA A 124 3.69 -0.97 13.69
C ALA A 124 4.40 0.09 14.56
N GLU A 125 4.88 1.16 13.96
CA GLU A 125 5.57 2.23 14.70
C GLU A 125 4.64 2.98 15.67
N VAL A 126 3.39 3.22 15.27
CA VAL A 126 2.37 3.79 16.18
C VAL A 126 2.08 2.82 17.33
N ALA A 127 1.83 1.54 17.02
CA ALA A 127 1.53 0.49 18.00
C ALA A 127 2.65 0.37 19.05
N LYS A 128 3.91 0.35 18.62
CA LYS A 128 5.08 0.32 19.50
C LYS A 128 5.10 1.49 20.47
N ARG A 129 4.80 2.70 19.98
CA ARG A 129 4.85 3.92 20.78
C ARG A 129 3.65 4.06 21.73
N MET A 130 2.53 3.41 21.42
CA MET A 130 1.35 3.27 22.30
C MET A 130 1.45 2.10 23.30
N GLY A 131 2.43 1.20 23.13
CA GLY A 131 2.59 0.02 24.01
C GLY A 131 1.73 -1.18 23.60
N HIS A 132 1.32 -1.26 22.33
CA HIS A 132 0.56 -2.37 21.77
C HIS A 132 1.51 -3.40 21.14
N ASP A 133 2.25 -4.14 21.97
CA ASP A 133 3.36 -5.00 21.52
C ASP A 133 2.91 -6.10 20.52
N SER A 134 1.74 -6.70 20.71
CA SER A 134 1.23 -7.73 19.78
C SER A 134 0.95 -7.17 18.39
N ASP A 135 0.42 -5.95 18.33
CA ASP A 135 0.16 -5.28 17.06
C ASP A 135 1.46 -4.82 16.41
N TYR A 136 2.43 -4.32 17.20
CA TYR A 136 3.76 -4.01 16.69
C TYR A 136 4.39 -5.22 16.00
N GLU A 137 4.44 -6.39 16.66
CA GLU A 137 5.02 -7.61 16.07
C GLU A 137 4.27 -8.05 14.80
N LYS A 138 2.93 -8.06 14.86
CA LYS A 138 2.06 -8.46 13.73
C LYS A 138 2.29 -7.58 12.50
N TYR A 139 2.24 -6.26 12.67
CA TYR A 139 2.35 -5.34 11.55
C TYR A 139 3.80 -5.18 11.08
N LEU A 140 4.80 -5.32 11.95
CA LEU A 140 6.20 -5.35 11.52
C LEU A 140 6.51 -6.59 10.68
N MET A 141 5.92 -7.74 11.00
CA MET A 141 6.01 -8.94 10.17
C MET A 141 5.38 -8.70 8.79
N ARG A 142 4.14 -8.18 8.75
CA ARG A 142 3.45 -7.86 7.49
C ARG A 142 4.15 -6.76 6.69
N ALA A 143 4.87 -5.86 7.33
CA ALA A 143 5.68 -4.86 6.64
C ALA A 143 6.78 -5.48 5.75
N SER A 144 7.15 -6.74 5.98
CA SER A 144 8.11 -7.47 5.14
C SER A 144 7.46 -8.21 3.96
N ASN A 145 6.13 -8.19 3.85
CA ASN A 145 5.37 -8.92 2.83
C ASN A 145 5.70 -8.52 1.38
N TRP A 146 6.24 -7.31 1.15
CA TRP A 146 6.72 -6.89 -0.17
C TRP A 146 7.69 -7.90 -0.79
N GLN A 147 8.46 -8.63 0.03
CA GLN A 147 9.41 -9.65 -0.40
C GLN A 147 8.72 -10.80 -1.16
N ASN A 148 7.44 -11.05 -0.88
CA ASN A 148 6.68 -12.13 -1.54
C ASN A 148 6.43 -11.87 -3.03
N MET A 149 6.62 -10.64 -3.50
CA MET A 149 6.52 -10.27 -4.92
C MET A 149 7.85 -9.76 -5.48
N PHE A 150 8.94 -9.80 -4.71
CA PHE A 150 10.28 -9.46 -5.22
C PHE A 150 10.95 -10.71 -5.79
N LYS A 151 11.17 -10.71 -7.11
CA LYS A 151 11.84 -11.81 -7.83
C LYS A 151 13.29 -11.42 -8.08
N ASP A 152 14.20 -11.97 -7.26
CA ASP A 152 15.62 -11.61 -7.16
C ASP A 152 16.44 -11.87 -8.44
N ASP A 153 16.03 -12.83 -9.26
CA ASP A 153 16.65 -13.20 -10.53
C ASP A 153 15.98 -12.56 -11.76
N GLN A 154 14.95 -11.72 -11.57
CA GLN A 154 14.29 -11.03 -12.67
C GLN A 154 15.24 -10.02 -13.31
N ARG A 155 15.44 -10.09 -14.63
CA ARG A 155 16.23 -9.12 -15.40
C ARG A 155 15.35 -8.11 -16.12
N SER A 156 15.93 -6.96 -16.44
CA SER A 156 15.31 -5.96 -17.31
C SER A 156 16.07 -5.84 -18.63
N THR A 157 15.35 -5.73 -19.74
CA THR A 157 15.95 -5.46 -21.04
C THR A 157 15.28 -4.26 -21.70
N ILE A 158 16.04 -3.44 -22.43
CA ILE A 158 15.50 -2.33 -23.22
C ILE A 158 15.91 -2.57 -24.67
N ASN A 159 14.93 -2.76 -25.56
CA ASN A 159 15.15 -3.06 -26.98
C ASN A 159 16.11 -4.24 -27.21
N GLY A 160 16.00 -5.29 -26.40
CA GLY A 160 16.84 -6.49 -26.47
C GLY A 160 18.23 -6.36 -25.85
N VAL A 161 18.57 -5.22 -25.26
CA VAL A 161 19.82 -4.99 -24.53
C VAL A 161 19.56 -5.16 -23.03
N ASP A 162 20.31 -6.05 -22.37
CA ASP A 162 20.29 -6.20 -20.91
C ASP A 162 20.73 -4.88 -20.24
N THR A 163 19.93 -4.40 -19.28
CA THR A 163 20.29 -3.20 -18.52
C THR A 163 21.41 -3.45 -17.51
N GLY A 164 21.68 -4.72 -17.20
CA GLY A 164 22.64 -5.15 -16.17
C GLY A 164 22.04 -5.22 -14.76
N TYR A 165 20.77 -4.85 -14.60
CA TYR A 165 20.09 -4.87 -13.31
C TYR A 165 19.26 -6.15 -13.16
N VAL A 166 19.28 -6.70 -11.95
CA VAL A 166 18.58 -7.93 -11.58
C VAL A 166 17.85 -7.70 -10.27
N GLY A 167 16.69 -8.33 -10.10
CA GLY A 167 15.81 -8.16 -8.96
C GLY A 167 14.73 -7.13 -9.26
N PHE A 168 13.50 -7.59 -9.50
CA PHE A 168 12.35 -6.71 -9.72
C PHE A 168 11.09 -7.27 -9.07
N MET A 169 10.20 -6.37 -8.69
CA MET A 169 8.83 -6.75 -8.37
C MET A 169 8.15 -7.41 -9.58
N GLN A 170 7.54 -8.57 -9.35
CA GLN A 170 6.82 -9.36 -10.35
C GLN A 170 5.47 -9.82 -9.80
N PRO A 171 4.45 -9.93 -10.66
CA PRO A 171 3.15 -10.42 -10.22
C PRO A 171 3.25 -11.87 -9.76
N ARG A 172 2.32 -12.24 -8.88
CA ARG A 172 2.24 -13.58 -8.34
C ARG A 172 0.78 -14.03 -8.34
N TYR A 173 0.54 -15.27 -8.71
CA TYR A 173 -0.80 -15.85 -8.78
C TYR A 173 -1.24 -16.41 -7.44
N LEU A 174 -2.54 -16.64 -7.25
CA LEU A 174 -3.15 -17.25 -6.06
C LEU A 174 -2.50 -18.61 -5.70
N ASN A 175 -2.06 -19.36 -6.70
CA ASN A 175 -1.38 -20.65 -6.51
C ASN A 175 0.10 -20.52 -6.09
N GLY A 176 0.62 -19.30 -5.95
CA GLY A 176 2.00 -18.99 -5.56
C GLY A 176 3.01 -18.97 -6.70
N THR A 177 2.63 -19.29 -7.93
CA THR A 177 3.49 -19.20 -9.11
C THR A 177 3.68 -17.75 -9.57
N TRP A 178 4.81 -17.47 -10.22
CA TRP A 178 5.13 -16.14 -10.74
C TRP A 178 4.37 -15.85 -12.03
N GLY A 179 3.79 -14.66 -12.10
CA GLY A 179 3.44 -14.03 -13.37
C GLY A 179 4.61 -13.23 -13.93
N TYR A 180 4.37 -12.53 -15.03
CA TYR A 180 5.39 -11.69 -15.66
C TYR A 180 4.84 -10.33 -16.04
N GLN A 181 5.52 -9.28 -15.60
CA GLN A 181 5.39 -7.93 -16.14
C GLN A 181 6.78 -7.45 -16.52
N ASP A 182 6.96 -7.01 -17.77
CA ASP A 182 8.23 -6.45 -18.22
C ASP A 182 8.62 -5.29 -17.29
N PRO A 183 9.85 -5.28 -16.71
CA PRO A 183 10.22 -4.25 -15.76
C PRO A 183 10.07 -2.81 -16.26
N ILE A 184 10.19 -2.57 -17.57
CA ILE A 184 10.01 -1.24 -18.18
C ILE A 184 8.56 -0.94 -18.62
N PHE A 185 7.64 -1.89 -18.49
CA PHE A 185 6.23 -1.68 -18.79
C PHE A 185 5.65 -0.56 -17.92
N CYS A 186 4.78 0.28 -18.46
CA CYS A 186 4.27 1.50 -17.81
C CYS A 186 5.34 2.53 -17.49
N SER A 187 6.35 2.63 -18.35
CA SER A 187 7.32 3.72 -18.36
C SER A 187 7.21 4.54 -19.64
N PRO A 188 7.86 5.71 -19.73
CA PRO A 188 7.98 6.44 -20.99
C PRO A 188 8.59 5.63 -22.14
N LEU A 189 9.26 4.51 -21.85
CA LEU A 189 9.87 3.63 -22.84
C LEU A 189 8.93 2.54 -23.37
N MET A 190 7.89 2.17 -22.61
CA MET A 190 6.95 1.10 -22.98
C MET A 190 5.58 1.32 -22.32
N ASN A 191 4.55 1.57 -23.15
CA ASN A 191 3.14 1.57 -22.75
C ASN A 191 2.83 2.36 -21.47
N PHE A 192 3.27 3.62 -21.42
CA PHE A 192 3.16 4.51 -20.25
C PHE A 192 1.77 4.53 -19.58
N THR A 193 0.68 4.52 -20.35
CA THR A 193 -0.70 4.64 -19.83
C THR A 193 -1.33 3.30 -19.44
N SER A 194 -0.68 2.17 -19.65
CA SER A 194 -1.27 0.84 -19.42
C SER A 194 -1.44 0.48 -17.94
N CYS A 195 -0.86 1.25 -17.01
CA CYS A 195 -1.00 1.06 -15.57
C CYS A 195 -1.90 2.12 -14.92
N TYR A 196 -2.81 2.71 -15.69
CA TYR A 196 -3.79 3.65 -15.13
C TYR A 196 -4.91 2.90 -14.41
N LEU A 197 -5.70 3.64 -13.62
CA LEU A 197 -6.83 3.11 -12.87
C LEU A 197 -7.98 2.75 -13.84
N ASN A 198 -7.98 1.52 -14.33
CA ASN A 198 -9.05 0.97 -15.17
C ASN A 198 -9.07 -0.58 -15.10
N PRO A 199 -10.12 -1.25 -15.60
CA PRO A 199 -10.24 -2.71 -15.58
C PRO A 199 -9.14 -3.45 -16.36
N ASP A 200 -8.56 -2.82 -17.37
CA ASP A 200 -7.46 -3.36 -18.17
C ASP A 200 -6.08 -2.91 -17.64
N GLY A 201 -6.04 -2.30 -16.45
CA GLY A 201 -4.83 -1.86 -15.79
C GLY A 201 -3.96 -3.05 -15.39
N HIS A 202 -2.65 -2.87 -15.43
CA HIS A 202 -1.69 -3.91 -15.08
C HIS A 202 -1.30 -3.89 -13.59
N GLU A 203 -0.17 -4.51 -13.25
CA GLU A 203 0.16 -4.92 -11.87
C GLU A 203 0.78 -3.80 -11.05
N THR A 204 1.29 -2.76 -11.71
CA THR A 204 1.74 -1.51 -11.08
C THR A 204 0.73 -0.39 -11.34
N TYR A 205 0.92 0.77 -10.71
CA TYR A 205 0.06 1.94 -10.84
C TYR A 205 0.87 3.16 -11.28
N GLU A 206 0.55 3.71 -12.46
CA GLU A 206 1.17 4.93 -13.02
C GLU A 206 2.72 4.92 -13.08
N GLY A 207 3.31 3.72 -13.05
CA GLY A 207 4.75 3.54 -13.02
C GLY A 207 5.14 2.10 -13.29
N SER A 208 6.42 1.88 -13.58
CA SER A 208 6.95 0.57 -13.90
C SER A 208 7.52 -0.14 -12.68
N SER A 209 7.83 -1.44 -12.82
CA SER A 209 8.46 -2.20 -11.72
C SER A 209 9.81 -1.63 -11.31
N TRP A 210 10.50 -0.89 -12.20
CA TRP A 210 11.69 -0.13 -11.82
C TRP A 210 11.46 0.86 -10.68
N LEU A 211 10.30 1.53 -10.66
CA LEU A 211 9.95 2.47 -9.59
C LEU A 211 9.51 1.71 -8.33
N TYR A 212 8.62 0.73 -8.51
CA TYR A 212 8.02 0.01 -7.40
C TYR A 212 8.98 -0.91 -6.65
N THR A 213 10.04 -1.39 -7.30
CA THR A 213 11.10 -2.16 -6.63
C THR A 213 11.87 -1.33 -5.59
N LEU A 214 11.86 0.00 -5.74
CA LEU A 214 12.49 0.92 -4.80
C LEU A 214 11.53 1.40 -3.71
N TYR A 215 10.25 1.03 -3.78
CA TYR A 215 9.22 1.40 -2.79
C TYR A 215 9.26 0.47 -1.55
N VAL A 216 10.43 0.37 -0.93
CA VAL A 216 10.69 -0.45 0.28
C VAL A 216 11.46 0.34 1.33
N ILE A 217 11.16 1.64 1.40
CA ILE A 217 11.87 2.65 2.18
C ILE A 217 11.97 2.35 3.68
N HIS A 218 11.01 1.59 4.22
CA HIS A 218 10.91 1.23 5.64
C HIS A 218 11.85 0.12 6.08
N LEU A 219 12.39 -0.68 5.14
CA LEU A 219 13.24 -1.83 5.44
C LEU A 219 14.54 -1.85 4.63
N TRP A 220 14.96 -0.69 4.10
CA TRP A 220 16.08 -0.59 3.18
C TRP A 220 17.40 -1.19 3.73
N TYR A 221 17.62 -1.11 5.06
CA TYR A 221 18.78 -1.72 5.70
C TYR A 221 18.86 -3.25 5.58
N ASN A 222 17.73 -3.95 5.44
CA ASN A 222 17.68 -5.40 5.27
C ASN A 222 17.74 -5.84 3.79
N THR A 223 17.68 -4.90 2.83
CA THR A 223 17.60 -5.20 1.39
C THR A 223 18.95 -5.20 0.66
N LEU A 224 20.01 -4.69 1.29
CA LEU A 224 21.34 -4.53 0.69
C LEU A 224 22.43 -5.40 1.35
N SER A 225 22.05 -6.30 2.27
CA SER A 225 22.93 -7.27 2.94
C SER A 225 22.82 -8.65 2.32
#